data_AF-A0A6L9QB08-F1
#
_entry.id   AF-A0A6L9QB08-F1
#
_cell.length_a   1.000
_cell.length_b   1.000
_cell.length_c   1.000
_cell.angle_alpha   90.00
_cell.angle_beta   90.00
_cell.angle_gamma   90.00
#
_symmetry.space_group_name_H-M   'P 1'
#
loop_
_entity.id
_entity.type
_entity.pdbx_description
1 polymer ?
#
loop_
_entity_poly.entity_id
_entity_poly.type
_entity_poly.pdbx_seq_one_letter_code
_entity_poly.pdbx_strand_id
1 'polypeptide(L)' 'MQICKSCGGEKNPRHYLCPGCWRQLPAVTQRRLYRKDRAAFRRLADLHEQLRNNVPLAEIEVSP' A
#
# COMPACT_ATOMS: atom_id res chain seq x y z
N MET A 1 13.49 11.22 9.53
CA MET A 1 12.41 10.43 10.17
C MET A 1 11.14 10.56 9.34
N GLN A 2 10.29 9.54 9.26
CA GLN A 2 8.97 9.64 8.62
C GLN A 2 7.88 9.26 9.64
N ILE A 3 6.66 9.79 9.48
CA ILE A 3 5.54 9.54 10.40
C ILE A 3 4.69 8.36 9.92
N CYS A 4 4.34 7.46 10.83
CA CYS A 4 3.40 6.38 10.58
C CYS A 4 1.98 6.96 10.42
N LYS A 5 1.33 6.67 9.29
CA LYS A 5 -0.01 7.17 9.01
C LYS A 5 -1.12 6.51 9.85
N SER A 6 -0.82 5.41 10.53
CA SER A 6 -1.78 4.71 11.40
C SER A 6 -1.78 5.25 12.82
N CYS A 7 -0.62 5.38 13.47
CA CYS A 7 -0.53 5.77 14.88
C CYS A 7 0.15 7.12 15.14
N GLY A 8 0.64 7.82 14.11
CA GLY A 8 1.39 9.06 14.27
C GLY A 8 2.81 8.91 14.82
N GLY A 9 3.23 7.70 15.22
CA GLY A 9 4.57 7.43 15.72
C GLY A 9 5.66 7.42 14.63
N GLU A 10 6.91 7.35 15.06
CA GLU A 10 8.05 7.32 14.14
C GLU A 10 8.14 5.99 13.38
N LYS A 11 8.48 6.07 12.09
CA LYS A 11 8.80 4.91 11.26
C LYS A 11 10.10 5.10 10.49
N ASN A 12 10.74 3.97 10.19
CA ASN A 12 11.90 3.92 9.33
C ASN A 12 11.57 4.47 7.93
N PRO A 13 12.54 5.10 7.25
CA PRO A 13 12.42 5.45 5.83
C PRO A 13 12.04 4.22 5.00
N ARG A 14 11.21 4.41 3.97
CA ARG A 14 10.71 3.35 3.05
C ARG A 14 9.77 2.29 3.67
N HIS A 15 9.51 2.32 4.98
CA HIS A 15 8.46 1.49 5.57
C HIS A 15 7.09 2.15 5.39
N TYR A 16 6.05 1.34 5.17
CA TYR A 16 4.67 1.83 5.14
C TYR A 16 4.15 2.12 6.56
N LEU A 17 4.39 1.20 7.50
CA LEU A 17 4.02 1.31 8.92
C LEU A 17 5.25 1.34 9.84
N CYS A 18 5.09 1.84 11.07
CA CYS A 18 6.10 1.63 12.11
C CYS A 18 6.12 0.14 12.54
N PRO A 19 7.21 -0.33 13.18
CA PRO A 19 7.31 -1.72 13.64
C PRO A 19 6.17 -2.14 14.58
N GLY A 20 5.65 -1.23 15.41
CA GLY A 20 4.53 -1.48 16.32
C GLY A 20 3.23 -1.78 15.57
N CYS A 21 2.81 -0.89 14.67
CA CYS A 21 1.63 -1.09 13.82
C CYS A 21 1.77 -2.30 12.90
N TRP A 22 2.97 -2.56 12.38
CA TRP A 22 3.21 -3.73 11.53
C TRP A 22 2.89 -5.05 12.26
N ARG A 23 3.30 -5.18 13.53
CA ARG A 23 3.07 -6.39 14.33
C ARG A 23 1.60 -6.61 14.71
N GLN A 24 0.79 -5.55 14.72
CA GLN A 24 -0.65 -5.64 15.00
C GLN A 24 -1.45 -6.21 13.81
N LEU A 25 -0.86 -6.25 12.61
CA LEU A 25 -1.53 -6.82 11.46
C LEU A 25 -1.69 -8.34 11.62
N PRO A 26 -2.81 -8.94 11.18
CA PRO A 26 -2.94 -10.39 11.09
C PRO A 26 -1.80 -11.01 10.28
N ALA A 27 -1.33 -12.20 10.66
CA ALA A 27 -0.21 -12.86 9.98
C ALA A 27 -0.47 -13.11 8.48
N VAL A 28 -1.74 -13.32 8.09
CA VAL A 28 -2.12 -13.43 6.67
C VAL A 28 -1.90 -12.12 5.92
N THR A 29 -2.23 -10.98 6.54
CA THR A 29 -2.04 -9.64 5.99
C THR A 29 -0.57 -9.30 5.88
N GLN A 30 0.22 -9.59 6.93
CA GLN A 30 1.67 -9.41 6.90
C GLN A 30 2.31 -10.18 5.73
N ARG A 31 1.94 -11.46 5.55
CA ARG A 31 2.45 -12.30 4.45
C ARG A 31 2.08 -11.75 3.07
N ARG A 32 0.84 -11.27 2.89
CA ARG A 32 0.40 -10.65 1.64
C ARG A 32 1.19 -9.37 1.34
N LEU A 33 1.42 -8.53 2.34
CA LEU A 33 2.19 -7.28 2.19
C LEU A 33 3.69 -7.50 2.03
N TYR A 34 4.23 -8.59 2.57
CA TYR A 34 5.64 -8.96 2.41
C TYR A 34 5.94 -9.58 1.02
N ARG A 35 4.89 -10.02 0.31
CA ARG A 35 5.06 -10.62 -1.01
C ARG A 35 5.62 -9.58 -1.97
N LYS A 36 6.81 -9.86 -2.50
CA LYS A 36 7.38 -9.10 -3.61
C LYS A 36 6.59 -9.40 -4.87
N ASP A 37 5.64 -8.53 -5.16
CA ASP A 37 4.85 -8.61 -6.37
C ASP A 37 5.48 -7.74 -7.46
N ARG A 38 6.02 -8.40 -8.49
CA ARG A 38 6.69 -7.73 -9.61
C ARG A 38 5.70 -6.87 -10.42
N ALA A 39 4.40 -7.16 -10.35
CA ALA A 39 3.36 -6.38 -11.01
C ALA A 39 2.80 -5.25 -10.12
N ALA A 40 3.15 -5.16 -8.83
CA ALA A 40 2.59 -4.15 -7.93
C ALA A 40 2.79 -2.71 -8.41
N PHE A 41 3.96 -2.39 -8.94
CA PHE A 41 4.22 -1.05 -9.50
C PHE A 41 3.41 -0.79 -10.76
N ARG A 42 3.16 -1.82 -11.58
CA ARG A 42 2.32 -1.71 -12.78
C ARG A 42 0.87 -1.44 -12.40
N ARG A 43 0.32 -2.23 -11.47
CA ARG A 43 -1.01 -2.00 -10.90
C ARG A 43 -1.19 -0.61 -10.31
N LEU A 44 -0.17 -0.09 -9.62
CA LEU A 44 -0.20 1.28 -9.09
C LEU A 44 -0.18 2.33 -10.20
N ALA A 45 0.59 2.10 -11.28
CA ALA A 45 0.61 2.99 -12.43
C ALA A 45 -0.75 3.00 -13.14
N ASP A 46 -1.35 1.83 -13.37
CA ASP A 46 -2.68 1.69 -13.98
C ASP A 46 -3.75 2.42 -13.14
N LEU A 47 -3.70 2.27 -11.81
CA LEU A 47 -4.58 3.00 -10.89
C LEU A 47 -4.39 4.52 -11.02
N HIS A 48 -3.15 5.01 -11.02
CA HIS A 48 -2.88 6.44 -11.17
C HIS A 48 -3.31 6.98 -12.54
N GLU A 49 -3.23 6.17 -13.60
CA GLU A 49 -3.74 6.55 -14.92
C GLU A 49 -5.26 6.68 -14.91
N GLN A 50 -5.99 5.71 -14.37
CA GLN A 50 -7.44 5.77 -14.23
C GLN A 50 -7.89 6.96 -13.39
N LEU A 51 -7.21 7.25 -12.28
CA LEU A 51 -7.47 8.43 -11.45
C LEU A 51 -7.21 9.74 -12.20
N ARG A 52 -6.11 9.85 -12.96
CA ARG A 52 -5.83 11.03 -13.80
C ARG A 52 -6.90 11.24 -14.88
N ASN A 53 -7.49 10.16 -15.36
CA ASN A 53 -8.58 10.18 -16.33
C ASN A 53 -9.96 10.41 -15.68
N ASN A 54 -10.02 10.66 -14.36
CA ASN A 54 -11.26 10.81 -13.58
C ASN A 54 -12.25 9.65 -13.76
N VAL A 55 -11.73 8.42 -13.91
CA VAL A 55 -12.58 7.23 -13.91
C VAL A 55 -13.33 7.16 -12.57
N PRO A 56 -14.67 7.00 -12.58
CA PRO A 56 -15.43 6.85 -11.35
C PRO A 56 -14.87 5.71 -10.50
N LEU A 57 -14.75 5.92 -9.18
CA LEU A 57 -14.16 4.93 -8.26
C LEU A 57 -14.79 3.53 -8.36
N ALA A 58 -16.09 3.46 -8.68
CA ALA A 58 -16.82 2.21 -8.85
C ALA A 58 -16.43 1.42 -10.12
N GLU A 59 -15.78 2.07 -11.08
CA GLU A 59 -15.36 1.53 -12.37
C GLU A 59 -13.85 1.29 -12.45
N ILE A 60 -13.11 1.59 -11.38
CA ILE A 60 -11.67 1.35 -11.33
C ILE A 60 -11.40 -0.15 -11.23
N GLU A 61 -10.83 -0.71 -12.29
CA GLU A 61 -10.38 -2.09 -12.35
C GLU A 61 -8.86 -2.15 -12.35
N VAL A 62 -8.28 -2.83 -11.37
CA VAL A 62 -6.84 -3.08 -11.28
C VAL A 62 -6.61 -4.57 -11.38
N SER A 63 -6.25 -5.03 -12.58
CA SER A 63 -5.99 -6.44 -12.85
C SER A 63 -4.82 -6.98 -12.01
N PRO A 64 -4.88 -8.22 -11.49
CA PRO A 64 -3.83 -8.82 -10.66
C PRO A 64 -2.45 -8.93 -11.34
#